data_AF-A0AAD3DYN8-F1
#
_entry.id   AF-A0AAD3DYN8-F1
#
_cell.length_a   1.000
_cell.length_b   1.000
_cell.length_c   1.000
_cell.angle_alpha   90.00
_cell.angle_beta   90.00
_cell.angle_gamma   90.00
#
_symmetry.space_group_name_H-M   'P 1'
#
loop_
_entity.id
_entity.type
_entity.pdbx_description
1 polymer ?
#
loop_
_entity_poly.entity_id
_entity_poly.type
_entity_poly.pdbx_seq_one_letter_code
_entity_poly.pdbx_strand_id
1 'polypeptide(L)'
;DRAVGDGCGVVLFADTDTGCRLGASAKGERGMPAEEVGERGAAELAEALSSGTCVDQWMQDQLVIWMALAAGVSRMRCSEPTLHTRTAMVVAEALLPGVKFVLRRPTGHPAASTAAAGADASGKDAAGLPTRIEGKGAAADG
;
A
#
# COMPACT_ATOMS: atom_id res chain seq x y z
N ASP A 1 1.83 -34.52 3.52
CA ASP A 1 2.04 -33.31 2.71
C ASP A 1 1.31 -33.46 1.38
N ARG A 2 0.00 -33.20 1.39
CA ARG A 2 -0.86 -33.26 0.20
C ARG A 2 -1.92 -32.19 0.38
N ALA A 3 -1.97 -31.25 -0.55
CA ALA A 3 -3.11 -30.35 -0.65
C ALA A 3 -4.35 -31.14 -1.12
N VAL A 4 -5.53 -30.76 -0.62
CA VAL A 4 -6.82 -31.28 -1.08
C VAL A 4 -7.55 -30.15 -1.78
N GLY A 5 -7.81 -30.32 -3.08
CA GLY A 5 -8.49 -29.33 -3.93
C GLY A 5 -7.59 -28.75 -5.02
N ASP A 6 -8.24 -28.16 -6.03
CA ASP A 6 -7.57 -27.48 -7.15
C ASP A 6 -7.45 -25.99 -6.87
N GLY A 7 -6.28 -25.43 -7.14
CA GLY A 7 -6.01 -24.01 -7.00
C GLY A 7 -4.92 -23.59 -7.97
N CYS A 8 -5.04 -22.37 -8.50
CA CYS A 8 -4.04 -21.74 -9.33
C CYS A 8 -3.86 -20.30 -8.86
N GLY A 9 -2.66 -19.76 -9.01
CA GLY A 9 -2.39 -18.36 -8.77
C GLY A 9 -1.02 -18.00 -9.32
N VAL A 10 -0.83 -16.71 -9.57
CA VAL A 10 0.44 -16.14 -10.02
C VAL A 10 0.82 -14.99 -9.10
N VAL A 11 2.11 -14.86 -8.83
CA VAL A 11 2.69 -13.70 -8.16
C VAL A 11 3.75 -13.14 -9.09
N LEU A 12 3.67 -11.84 -9.36
CA LEU A 12 4.59 -11.12 -10.22
C LEU A 12 5.35 -10.10 -9.37
N PHE A 13 6.62 -9.91 -9.68
CA PHE A 13 7.46 -8.91 -9.02
C PHE A 13 8.19 -8.08 -10.07
N ALA A 14 8.37 -6.80 -9.78
CA ALA A 14 9.24 -5.91 -10.53
C ALA A 14 10.30 -5.32 -9.60
N ASP A 15 11.57 -5.52 -9.96
CA ASP A 15 12.71 -4.85 -9.33
C ASP A 15 13.02 -3.57 -10.11
N THR A 16 13.01 -2.42 -9.42
CA THR A 16 13.32 -1.12 -10.02
C THR A 16 14.81 -0.81 -9.91
N ASP A 17 15.29 0.10 -10.77
CA ASP A 17 16.65 0.65 -10.71
C ASP A 17 16.95 1.44 -9.42
N THR A 18 15.90 1.93 -8.74
CA THR A 18 15.97 2.55 -7.42
C THR A 18 16.07 1.54 -6.26
N GLY A 19 16.01 0.23 -6.55
CA GLY A 19 16.05 -0.84 -5.55
C GLY A 19 14.72 -1.12 -4.84
N CYS A 20 13.60 -0.60 -5.36
CA CYS A 20 12.27 -0.99 -4.88
C CYS A 20 11.85 -2.32 -5.53
N ARG A 21 11.12 -3.14 -4.77
CA ARG A 21 10.45 -4.34 -5.27
C ARG A 21 8.94 -4.18 -5.10
N LEU A 22 8.22 -4.15 -6.22
CA LEU A 22 6.76 -4.06 -6.24
C LEU A 22 6.18 -5.42 -6.62
N GLY A 23 5.15 -5.86 -5.89
CA GLY A 23 4.46 -7.11 -6.14
C GLY A 23 3.01 -6.94 -6.57
N ALA A 24 2.53 -7.89 -7.35
CA ALA A 24 1.10 -8.11 -7.58
C ALA A 24 0.80 -9.60 -7.62
N SER A 25 -0.45 -9.98 -7.37
CA SER A 25 -0.84 -11.38 -7.45
C SER A 25 -2.26 -11.53 -7.93
N ALA A 26 -2.53 -12.64 -8.61
CA ALA A 26 -3.88 -13.00 -8.99
C ALA A 26 -4.12 -14.47 -8.67
N LYS A 27 -5.31 -14.77 -8.14
CA LYS A 27 -5.76 -16.13 -7.85
C LYS A 27 -6.71 -16.57 -8.95
N GLY A 28 -6.51 -17.79 -9.44
CA GLY A 28 -7.46 -18.46 -10.29
C GLY A 28 -8.74 -18.81 -9.54
N GLU A 29 -9.86 -18.74 -10.25
CA GLU A 29 -11.18 -19.11 -9.76
C GLU A 29 -11.82 -20.10 -10.73
N ARG A 30 -12.81 -20.86 -10.26
CA ARG A 30 -13.49 -21.85 -11.09
C ARG A 30 -14.12 -21.17 -12.31
N GLY A 31 -13.74 -21.62 -13.50
CA GLY A 31 -14.25 -21.08 -14.77
C GLY A 31 -13.43 -19.91 -15.32
N MET A 32 -12.36 -19.47 -14.63
CA MET A 32 -11.45 -18.44 -15.11
C MET A 32 -10.31 -19.06 -15.94
N PRO A 33 -10.08 -18.59 -17.18
CA PRO A 33 -8.91 -18.97 -17.96
C PRO A 33 -7.60 -18.52 -17.29
N ALA A 34 -6.52 -19.27 -17.48
CA ALA A 34 -5.22 -18.94 -16.89
C ALA A 34 -4.65 -17.62 -17.43
N GLU A 35 -4.96 -17.31 -18.69
CA GLU A 35 -4.59 -16.06 -19.37
C GLU A 35 -5.19 -14.85 -18.65
N GLU A 36 -6.46 -14.93 -18.23
CA GLU A 36 -7.12 -13.86 -17.48
C GLU A 36 -6.50 -13.67 -16.09
N VAL A 37 -6.08 -14.76 -15.43
CA VAL A 37 -5.35 -14.68 -14.15
C VAL A 37 -4.02 -13.95 -14.36
N GLY A 38 -3.28 -14.28 -15.41
CA GLY A 38 -2.04 -13.62 -15.78
C GLY A 38 -2.24 -12.13 -16.09
N GLU A 39 -3.25 -11.80 -16.90
CA GLU A 39 -3.59 -10.43 -17.27
C GLU A 39 -3.93 -9.58 -16.06
N ARG A 40 -4.73 -10.09 -15.11
CA ARG A 40 -5.05 -9.37 -13.86
C ARG A 40 -3.82 -9.06 -13.04
N GLY A 41 -2.95 -10.04 -12.81
CA GLY A 41 -1.71 -9.83 -12.06
C GLY A 41 -0.77 -8.84 -12.75
N ALA A 42 -0.67 -8.92 -14.08
CA ALA A 42 0.16 -8.02 -14.87
C ALA A 42 -0.39 -6.58 -14.89
N ALA A 43 -1.71 -6.41 -15.02
CA ALA A 43 -2.37 -5.12 -15.00
C ALA A 43 -2.16 -4.41 -13.65
N GLU A 44 -2.33 -5.14 -12.55
CA GLU A 44 -2.11 -4.59 -11.20
C GLU A 44 -0.63 -4.21 -10.97
N LEU A 45 0.32 -5.04 -11.41
CA LEU A 45 1.74 -4.69 -11.32
C LEU A 45 2.09 -3.46 -12.17
N ALA A 46 1.51 -3.36 -13.37
CA ALA A 46 1.70 -2.20 -14.25
C ALA A 46 1.14 -0.92 -13.63
N GLU A 47 -0.03 -0.99 -12.97
CA GLU A 47 -0.60 0.13 -12.23
C GLU A 47 0.35 0.55 -11.09
N ALA A 48 0.82 -0.40 -10.28
CA ALA A 48 1.78 -0.12 -9.21
C ALA A 48 3.05 0.57 -9.73
N LEU A 49 3.65 0.06 -10.82
CA LEU A 49 4.82 0.66 -11.46
C LEU A 49 4.56 2.08 -11.96
N SER A 50 3.39 2.32 -12.58
CA SER A 50 3.04 3.64 -13.13
C SER A 50 2.75 4.70 -12.07
N SER A 51 2.37 4.29 -10.86
CA SER A 51 1.98 5.19 -9.76
C SER A 51 3.15 5.96 -9.13
N GLY A 52 4.39 5.53 -9.39
CA GLY A 52 5.60 6.14 -8.83
C GLY A 52 5.71 5.97 -7.31
N THR A 53 5.12 4.92 -6.75
CA THR A 53 5.23 4.54 -5.34
C THR A 53 6.49 3.72 -5.10
N CYS A 54 6.96 3.67 -3.86
CA CYS A 54 8.08 2.81 -3.47
C CYS A 54 7.63 1.46 -2.90
N VAL A 55 6.32 1.28 -2.71
CA VAL A 55 5.67 0.07 -2.19
C VAL A 55 4.36 -0.18 -2.95
N ASP A 56 4.02 -1.44 -3.15
CA ASP A 56 2.71 -1.85 -3.67
C ASP A 56 1.62 -1.74 -2.58
N GLN A 57 0.35 -1.92 -2.97
CA GLN A 57 -0.79 -1.77 -2.06
C GLN A 57 -0.88 -2.81 -0.94
N TRP A 58 -0.27 -3.98 -1.14
CA TRP A 58 -0.30 -5.10 -0.19
C TRP A 58 0.84 -5.00 0.83
N MET A 59 1.96 -4.37 0.45
CA MET A 59 3.12 -4.20 1.33
C MET A 59 2.93 -3.07 2.36
N GLN A 60 1.95 -2.18 2.16
CA GLN A 60 1.77 -0.98 2.99
C GLN A 60 1.54 -1.32 4.47
N ASP A 61 0.58 -2.18 4.77
CA ASP A 61 0.24 -2.56 6.15
C ASP A 61 1.36 -3.37 6.82
N GLN A 62 2.06 -4.21 6.05
CA GLN A 62 3.19 -5.00 6.53
C GLN A 62 4.34 -4.11 7.03
N LEU A 63 4.56 -2.96 6.39
CA LEU A 63 5.63 -2.02 6.77
C LEU A 63 5.29 -1.13 7.97
N VAL A 64 4.01 -0.97 8.32
CA VAL A 64 3.58 -0.10 9.43
C VAL A 64 4.26 -0.51 10.74
N ILE A 65 4.36 -1.81 11.03
CA ILE A 65 4.97 -2.30 12.27
C ILE A 65 6.45 -1.92 12.32
N TRP A 66 7.18 -2.10 11.21
CA TRP A 66 8.59 -1.73 11.13
C TRP A 66 8.78 -0.22 11.27
N MET A 67 7.90 0.59 10.66
CA MET A 67 7.91 2.04 10.82
C MET A 67 7.67 2.47 12.28
N ALA A 68 6.80 1.76 13.00
CA ALA A 68 6.50 2.03 14.40
C ALA A 68 7.65 1.65 15.35
N LEU A 69 8.42 0.62 15.02
CA LEU A 69 9.56 0.17 15.83
C LEU A 69 10.87 0.90 15.50
N ALA A 70 11.00 1.46 14.29
CA ALA A 70 12.20 2.18 13.86
C ALA A 70 12.48 3.42 14.74
N ALA A 71 13.76 3.76 14.89
CA ALA A 71 14.15 5.00 15.55
C ALA A 71 13.87 6.21 14.64
N GLY A 72 13.35 7.29 15.22
CA GLY A 72 13.08 8.53 14.49
C GLY A 72 11.81 8.50 13.63
N VAL A 73 11.88 9.11 12.44
CA VAL A 73 10.73 9.26 11.53
C VAL A 73 10.92 8.44 10.26
N SER A 74 10.08 7.42 10.11
CA SER A 74 9.98 6.62 8.89
C SER A 74 9.07 7.31 7.87
N ARG A 75 9.39 7.20 6.57
CA ARG A 75 8.65 7.83 5.48
C ARG A 75 8.50 6.87 4.31
N MET A 76 7.28 6.70 3.84
CA MET A 76 6.92 5.79 2.74
C MET A 76 6.03 6.51 1.74
N ARG A 77 6.31 6.35 0.44
CA ARG A 77 5.46 6.84 -0.66
C ARG A 77 4.67 5.66 -1.22
N CYS A 78 3.36 5.68 -1.08
CA CYS A 78 2.46 4.59 -1.43
C CYS A 78 1.24 5.11 -2.20
N SER A 79 0.40 4.20 -2.71
CA SER A 79 -0.91 4.56 -3.23
C SER A 79 -1.83 4.96 -2.06
N GLU A 80 -3.10 5.26 -2.32
CA GLU A 80 -4.05 5.55 -1.25
C GLU A 80 -4.07 4.40 -0.21
N PRO A 81 -3.87 4.69 1.09
CA PRO A 81 -3.80 3.65 2.11
C PRO A 81 -5.08 2.82 2.19
N THR A 82 -4.92 1.50 2.07
CA THR A 82 -6.00 0.52 2.23
C THR A 82 -6.60 0.59 3.64
N LEU A 83 -7.80 0.04 3.83
CA LEU A 83 -8.37 -0.09 5.17
C LEU A 83 -7.44 -0.88 6.11
N HIS A 84 -6.79 -1.93 5.61
CA HIS A 84 -5.80 -2.71 6.37
C HIS A 84 -4.63 -1.83 6.84
N THR A 85 -4.08 -1.00 5.94
CA THR A 85 -2.98 -0.08 6.29
C THR A 85 -3.40 0.90 7.37
N ARG A 86 -4.60 1.48 7.24
CA ARG A 86 -5.16 2.43 8.21
C ARG A 86 -5.39 1.77 9.56
N THR A 87 -5.95 0.57 9.59
CA THR A 87 -6.15 -0.20 10.82
C THR A 87 -4.82 -0.57 11.46
N ALA A 88 -3.81 -0.99 10.68
CA ALA A 88 -2.48 -1.29 11.21
C ALA A 88 -1.86 -0.07 11.88
N MET A 89 -2.00 1.13 11.31
CA MET A 89 -1.53 2.38 11.91
C MET A 89 -2.22 2.63 13.26
N VAL A 90 -3.55 2.52 13.32
CA VAL A 90 -4.32 2.71 14.56
C VAL A 90 -3.92 1.71 15.64
N VAL A 91 -3.76 0.43 15.27
CA VAL A 91 -3.34 -0.62 16.22
C VAL A 91 -1.93 -0.35 16.73
N ALA A 92 -1.00 0.03 15.86
CA ALA A 92 0.36 0.36 16.26
C ALA A 92 0.40 1.55 17.22
N GLU A 93 -0.37 2.61 16.96
CA GLU A 93 -0.48 3.76 17.87
C GLU A 93 -1.13 3.43 19.21
N ALA A 94 -2.08 2.50 19.24
CA ALA A 94 -2.76 2.09 20.47
C ALA A 94 -1.86 1.22 21.37
N LEU A 95 -0.99 0.40 20.77
CA LEU A 95 -0.16 -0.56 21.50
C LEU A 95 1.23 -0.01 21.88
N LEU A 96 1.77 0.94 21.10
CA LEU A 96 3.13 1.44 21.28
C LEU A 96 3.10 2.92 21.71
N PRO A 97 3.49 3.24 22.96
CA PRO A 97 3.59 4.62 23.42
C PRO A 97 4.53 5.45 22.54
N GLY A 98 4.15 6.70 22.27
CA GLY A 98 4.97 7.63 21.49
C GLY A 98 4.89 7.45 19.96
N VAL A 99 4.26 6.37 19.47
CA VAL A 99 4.07 6.16 18.03
C VAL A 99 2.94 7.01 17.49
N LYS A 100 3.19 7.68 16.36
CA LYS A 100 2.19 8.47 15.62
C LYS A 100 2.42 8.38 14.12
N PHE A 101 1.34 8.19 13.38
CA PHE A 101 1.34 8.20 11.92
C PHE A 101 0.56 9.40 11.35
N VAL A 102 1.07 9.95 10.25
CA VAL A 102 0.45 11.06 9.52
C VAL A 102 0.42 10.74 8.04
N LEU A 103 -0.74 10.95 7.41
CA LEU A 103 -0.91 10.88 5.97
C LEU A 103 -0.73 12.27 5.36
N ARG A 104 0.20 12.40 4.41
CA ARG A 104 0.40 13.62 3.63
C ARG A 104 0.12 13.37 2.17
N ARG A 105 -0.75 14.19 1.58
CA ARG A 105 -0.97 14.21 0.13
C ARG A 105 -0.03 15.24 -0.52
N PRO A 106 0.49 14.99 -1.73
CA PRO A 106 1.33 15.95 -2.44
C PRO A 106 0.54 17.23 -2.73
N THR A 107 1.05 18.38 -2.29
CA THR A 107 0.45 19.69 -2.61
C THR A 107 0.87 20.13 -4.01
N GLY A 108 -0.09 20.49 -4.87
CA GLY A 108 0.17 21.00 -6.23
C GLY A 108 -0.39 20.16 -7.39
N HIS A 109 -1.13 19.08 -7.11
CA HIS A 109 -1.90 18.39 -8.15
C HIS A 109 -3.28 19.07 -8.31
N PRO A 110 -3.85 19.20 -9.52
CA PRO A 110 -5.12 19.91 -9.74
C PRO A 110 -6.30 19.38 -8.92
N ALA A 111 -6.25 18.15 -8.42
CA ALA A 111 -7.25 17.59 -7.49
C ALA A 111 -7.07 18.04 -6.02
N ALA A 112 -5.94 18.64 -5.65
CA ALA A 112 -5.69 19.12 -4.29
C ALA A 112 -6.34 20.48 -3.99
N SER A 113 -6.76 21.24 -5.02
CA SER A 113 -7.42 22.55 -4.83
C SER A 113 -8.92 22.47 -4.58
N THR A 114 -9.54 21.29 -4.69
CA THR A 114 -11.00 21.12 -4.52
C THR A 114 -11.41 20.52 -3.16
N ALA A 115 -10.46 20.00 -2.37
CA ALA A 115 -10.77 19.29 -1.12
C ALA A 115 -10.94 20.18 0.13
N ALA A 116 -11.00 21.50 0.00
CA ALA A 116 -11.21 22.42 1.12
C ALA A 116 -12.70 22.67 1.48
N ALA A 117 -13.64 22.09 0.74
CA ALA A 117 -15.07 22.09 1.07
C ALA A 117 -15.57 20.64 1.06
N GLY A 118 -16.26 20.23 2.13
CA GLY A 118 -16.46 18.83 2.50
C GLY A 118 -17.03 17.91 1.42
N ALA A 119 -16.67 16.63 1.51
CA ALA A 119 -17.31 15.57 0.75
C ALA A 119 -17.19 14.24 1.51
N ASP A 120 -18.28 13.48 1.48
CA ASP A 120 -18.33 12.09 1.92
C ASP A 120 -17.25 11.24 1.21
N ALA A 121 -16.77 10.23 1.93
CA ALA A 121 -15.75 9.32 1.44
C ALA A 121 -16.38 8.23 0.55
N SER A 122 -16.79 8.59 -0.67
CA SER A 122 -16.99 7.64 -1.76
C SER A 122 -15.70 7.49 -2.56
N GLY A 123 -14.91 6.47 -2.20
CA GLY A 123 -13.50 6.29 -2.60
C GLY A 123 -13.24 5.85 -4.04
N LYS A 124 -13.54 6.69 -5.05
CA LYS A 124 -13.11 6.44 -6.44
C LYS A 124 -12.30 7.57 -7.10
N ASP A 125 -12.33 8.79 -6.57
CA ASP A 125 -11.73 9.95 -7.26
C ASP A 125 -10.29 10.29 -6.84
N ALA A 126 -9.70 9.52 -5.91
CA ALA A 126 -8.34 9.73 -5.39
C ALA A 126 -7.32 8.69 -5.86
N ALA A 127 -7.72 7.73 -6.69
CA ALA A 127 -6.98 6.48 -6.95
C ALA A 127 -5.58 6.63 -7.58
N GLY A 128 -5.23 7.79 -8.12
CA GLY A 128 -3.94 7.99 -8.82
C GLY A 128 -2.89 8.82 -8.09
N LEU A 129 -3.20 9.38 -6.90
CA LEU A 129 -2.28 10.31 -6.24
C LEU A 129 -1.39 9.58 -5.22
N PRO A 130 -0.05 9.62 -5.40
CA PRO A 130 0.85 8.99 -4.44
C PRO A 130 0.73 9.70 -3.09
N THR A 131 0.36 8.96 -2.05
CA THR A 131 0.27 9.44 -0.68
C THR A 131 1.57 9.14 0.05
N ARG A 132 1.93 9.99 1.01
CA ARG A 132 3.08 9.78 1.90
C ARG A 132 2.59 9.41 3.30
N ILE A 133 3.01 8.26 3.79
CA ILE A 133 2.86 7.88 5.20
C ILE A 133 4.14 8.31 5.93
N GLU A 134 4.00 9.08 7.00
CA GLU A 134 5.08 9.38 7.95
C GLU A 134 4.75 8.75 9.30
N GLY A 135 5.68 7.97 9.88
CA GLY A 135 5.53 7.35 11.19
C GLY A 135 6.67 7.78 12.12
N LYS A 136 6.34 8.40 13.26
CA LYS A 136 7.29 8.56 14.38
C LYS A 136 7.29 7.24 15.15
N GLY A 137 8.43 6.58 15.23
CA GLY A 137 8.55 5.30 15.93
C GLY A 137 8.86 5.44 17.42
N ALA A 138 8.66 4.36 18.16
CA ALA A 138 8.80 4.30 19.62
C ALA A 138 10.26 4.39 20.09
N ALA A 139 11.23 3.98 19.26
CA ALA A 139 12.65 4.04 19.59
C ALA A 139 13.25 5.46 19.51
N ALA A 140 12.41 6.51 19.44
CA ALA A 140 12.83 7.90 19.33
C ALA A 140 13.24 8.55 20.68
N ASP A 141 13.05 7.87 21.81
CA ASP A 141 13.27 8.42 23.16
C ASP A 141 14.52 7.79 23.86
N GLY A 142 15.53 7.38 23.09
CA GLY A 142 16.80 6.82 23.59
C GLY A 142 17.96 7.81 23.61
#